data_AF-A0A841U663-F1
#
_entry.id   AF-A0A841U663-F1
#
_cell.length_a   1.000
_cell.length_b   1.000
_cell.length_c   1.000
_cell.angle_alpha   90.00
_cell.angle_beta   90.00
_cell.angle_gamma   90.00
#
_symmetry.space_group_name_H-M   'P 1'
#
loop_
_entity.id
_entity.type
_entity.pdbx_description
1 polymer ?
#
loop_
_entity_poly.entity_id
_entity_poly.type
_entity_poly.pdbx_seq_one_letter_code
_entity_poly.pdbx_strand_id
1 'polypeptide(L)'
;MDVEKLPSDYFAVYKNITKYSYWNIDSLLELNNLKMNNEGILELKQLKTVLTPEQFKALKKEHIKPNPNCYGIPQGSAISAVLSNIYMLEFDEAIKRVVSAKQGLYMRYSDDFIIVLPKVSVEQYKHDFEILNTNIQKIPSLKLEPDKTQVFHYTNRQIISCNEMVLDCVKNKGNFMNYLGFTFDGQNVTLRDKTISKYYYKLYRKLKTISKNKGVTKNGRRISCENVYLRYSVKGSGDKNGNFLTYVRRAENIFGSHERVAQIRKKHMQKIRKKLNEV
;
A
#
# COMPACT_ATOMS: atom_id res chain seq x y z
N MET A 1 -21.08 -13.38 -16.06
CA MET A 1 -22.46 -12.89 -15.90
C MET A 1 -23.03 -12.65 -17.29
N ASP A 2 -23.89 -13.54 -17.79
CA ASP A 2 -24.52 -13.43 -19.12
C ASP A 2 -25.85 -12.66 -19.03
N VAL A 3 -25.77 -11.35 -18.78
CA VAL A 3 -26.93 -10.45 -18.84
C VAL A 3 -26.58 -9.27 -19.71
N GLU A 4 -27.39 -9.01 -20.75
CA GLU A 4 -27.21 -7.87 -21.66
C GLU A 4 -27.30 -6.52 -20.94
N LYS A 5 -28.03 -6.46 -19.81
CA LYS A 5 -28.22 -5.22 -19.06
C LYS A 5 -28.37 -5.49 -17.56
N LEU A 6 -27.62 -4.75 -16.75
CA LEU A 6 -27.78 -4.72 -15.30
C LEU A 6 -29.15 -4.11 -14.92
N PRO A 7 -29.76 -4.52 -13.80
CA PRO A 7 -30.95 -3.86 -13.27
C PRO A 7 -30.71 -2.35 -13.08
N SER A 8 -31.76 -1.55 -13.16
CA SER A 8 -31.66 -0.08 -13.31
C SER A 8 -30.88 0.61 -12.19
N ASP A 9 -31.07 0.15 -10.96
CA ASP A 9 -30.37 0.57 -9.76
C ASP A 9 -28.86 0.24 -9.81
N TYR A 10 -28.50 -1.02 -10.10
CA TYR A 10 -27.11 -1.45 -10.25
C TYR A 10 -26.42 -0.75 -11.42
N PHE A 11 -27.12 -0.57 -12.54
CA PHE A 11 -26.60 0.14 -13.70
C PHE A 11 -26.33 1.62 -13.39
N ALA A 12 -27.19 2.28 -12.60
CA ALA A 12 -26.95 3.66 -12.18
C ALA A 12 -25.67 3.78 -11.37
N VAL A 13 -25.41 2.84 -10.45
CA VAL A 13 -24.16 2.79 -9.67
C VAL A 13 -22.96 2.54 -10.59
N TYR A 14 -23.02 1.49 -11.42
CA TYR A 14 -21.97 1.15 -12.38
C TYR A 14 -21.63 2.33 -13.31
N LYS A 15 -22.64 3.00 -13.87
CA LYS A 15 -22.49 4.16 -14.76
C LYS A 15 -21.78 5.31 -14.07
N ASN A 16 -22.14 5.65 -12.83
CA ASN A 16 -21.52 6.75 -12.10
C ASN A 16 -20.03 6.49 -11.79
N ILE A 17 -19.68 5.23 -11.51
CA ILE A 17 -18.30 4.86 -11.16
C ILE A 17 -17.42 4.77 -12.41
N THR A 18 -17.96 4.31 -13.54
CA THR A 18 -17.18 4.11 -14.77
C THR A 18 -17.14 5.34 -15.67
N LYS A 19 -18.25 6.08 -15.77
CA LYS A 19 -18.37 7.34 -16.51
C LYS A 19 -18.17 8.56 -15.61
N TYR A 20 -17.17 8.46 -14.73
CA TYR A 20 -16.79 9.59 -13.89
C TYR A 20 -16.23 10.74 -14.74
N SER A 21 -16.25 11.93 -14.17
CA SER A 21 -15.57 13.09 -14.72
C SER A 21 -14.58 13.63 -13.69
N TYR A 22 -13.53 14.28 -14.17
CA TYR A 22 -12.47 14.79 -13.31
C TYR A 22 -12.06 16.20 -13.71
N TRP A 23 -11.46 16.91 -12.76
CA TRP A 23 -10.81 18.19 -12.98
C TRP A 23 -9.31 17.98 -12.75
N ASN A 24 -8.48 18.37 -13.72
CA ASN A 24 -7.03 18.23 -13.57
C ASN A 24 -6.52 19.16 -12.45
N ILE A 25 -5.72 18.62 -11.52
CA ILE A 25 -5.11 19.40 -10.45
C ILE A 25 -4.26 20.57 -10.98
N ASP A 26 -3.59 20.40 -12.12
CA ASP A 26 -2.78 21.45 -12.74
C ASP A 26 -3.65 22.66 -13.12
N SER A 27 -4.83 22.42 -13.70
CA SER A 27 -5.79 23.49 -14.00
C SER A 27 -6.29 24.18 -12.73
N LEU A 28 -6.46 23.47 -11.61
CA LEU A 28 -6.83 24.09 -10.34
C LEU A 28 -5.72 24.95 -9.76
N LEU A 29 -4.46 24.53 -9.92
CA LEU A 29 -3.29 25.33 -9.51
C LEU A 29 -3.22 26.62 -10.32
N GLU A 30 -3.38 26.54 -11.63
CA GLU A 30 -3.38 27.70 -12.54
C GLU A 30 -4.46 28.72 -12.15
N LEU A 31 -5.71 28.25 -11.99
CA LEU A 31 -6.84 29.11 -11.64
C LEU A 31 -6.69 29.79 -10.26
N ASN A 32 -5.89 29.22 -9.37
CA ASN A 32 -5.59 29.78 -8.06
C ASN A 32 -4.26 30.54 -8.01
N ASN A 33 -3.59 30.76 -9.14
CA ASN A 33 -2.27 31.39 -9.26
C ASN A 33 -1.21 30.70 -8.39
N LEU A 34 -1.26 29.38 -8.30
CA LEU A 34 -0.33 28.56 -7.52
C LEU A 34 0.74 27.92 -8.41
N LYS A 35 1.88 27.60 -7.80
CA LYS A 35 2.99 26.95 -8.50
C LYS A 35 2.62 25.54 -8.95
N MET A 36 3.09 25.14 -10.14
CA MET A 36 2.93 23.80 -10.72
C MET A 36 3.89 22.77 -10.09
N ASN A 37 3.86 22.66 -8.77
CA ASN A 37 4.73 21.78 -8.02
C ASN A 37 4.06 21.30 -6.73
N ASN A 38 4.78 20.48 -5.95
CA ASN A 38 4.27 19.97 -4.68
C ASN A 38 3.98 21.08 -3.65
N GLU A 39 4.65 22.23 -3.72
CA GLU A 39 4.38 23.37 -2.82
C GLU A 39 3.01 23.96 -3.14
N GLY A 40 2.72 24.24 -4.42
CA GLY A 40 1.41 24.72 -4.84
C GLY A 40 0.28 23.75 -4.49
N ILE A 41 0.49 22.44 -4.62
CA ILE A 41 -0.50 21.44 -4.18
C ILE A 41 -0.74 21.51 -2.66
N LEU A 42 0.30 21.74 -1.87
CA LEU A 42 0.17 21.88 -0.41
C LEU A 42 -0.53 23.17 -0.01
N GLU A 43 -0.32 24.25 -0.75
CA GLU A 43 -1.01 25.53 -0.58
C GLU A 43 -2.49 25.41 -0.96
N LEU A 44 -2.79 24.79 -2.12
CA LEU A 44 -4.15 24.52 -2.58
C LEU A 44 -4.95 23.76 -1.52
N LYS A 45 -4.34 22.73 -0.90
CA LYS A 45 -4.95 21.93 0.17
C LYS A 45 -5.24 22.70 1.46
N GLN A 46 -4.61 23.85 1.66
CA GLN A 46 -4.85 24.72 2.81
C GLN A 46 -5.98 25.73 2.56
N LEU A 47 -6.35 25.95 1.29
CA LEU A 47 -7.49 26.81 0.96
C LEU A 47 -8.77 26.19 1.51
N LYS A 48 -9.55 27.01 2.21
CA LYS A 48 -10.90 26.61 2.66
C LYS A 48 -11.82 26.33 1.47
N THR A 49 -11.65 27.10 0.40
CA THR A 49 -12.43 27.01 -0.83
C THR A 49 -11.48 27.14 -2.01
N VAL A 50 -11.43 26.12 -2.87
CA VAL A 50 -10.57 26.10 -4.07
C VAL A 50 -11.20 26.86 -5.25
N LEU A 51 -12.53 26.78 -5.37
CA LEU A 51 -13.33 27.54 -6.33
C LEU A 51 -14.63 27.92 -5.65
N THR A 52 -15.05 29.18 -5.83
CA THR A 52 -16.40 29.60 -5.43
C THR A 52 -17.45 28.89 -6.28
N PRO A 53 -18.71 28.76 -5.80
CA PRO A 53 -19.79 28.18 -6.59
C PRO A 53 -19.99 28.86 -7.95
N GLU A 54 -19.79 30.18 -8.02
CA GLU A 54 -19.89 30.99 -9.24
C GLU A 54 -18.78 30.64 -10.22
N GLN A 55 -17.52 30.62 -9.76
CA GLN A 55 -16.36 30.20 -10.57
C GLN A 55 -16.53 28.77 -11.07
N PHE A 56 -16.97 27.85 -10.20
CA PHE A 56 -17.22 26.47 -10.60
C PHE A 56 -18.28 26.38 -11.71
N LYS A 57 -19.41 27.09 -11.57
CA LYS A 57 -20.48 27.09 -12.58
C LYS A 57 -20.01 27.64 -13.92
N ALA A 58 -19.18 28.68 -13.92
CA ALA A 58 -18.62 29.28 -15.13
C ALA A 58 -17.63 28.33 -15.83
N LEU A 59 -16.72 27.72 -15.05
CA LEU A 59 -15.56 26.98 -15.57
C LEU A 59 -15.82 25.49 -15.78
N LYS A 60 -16.91 24.92 -15.23
CA LYS A 60 -17.18 23.47 -15.29
C LYS A 60 -17.19 22.91 -16.72
N LYS A 61 -17.70 23.67 -17.70
CA LYS A 61 -17.83 23.19 -19.08
C LYS A 61 -16.48 23.04 -19.79
N GLU A 62 -15.52 23.86 -19.40
CA GLU A 62 -14.19 23.92 -20.03
C GLU A 62 -13.21 22.93 -19.38
N HIS A 63 -13.25 22.82 -18.04
CA HIS A 63 -12.22 22.10 -17.31
C HIS A 63 -12.62 20.70 -16.81
N ILE A 64 -13.92 20.40 -16.69
CA ILE A 64 -14.36 19.05 -16.30
C ILE A 64 -14.30 18.15 -17.53
N LYS A 65 -13.44 17.15 -17.47
CA LYS A 65 -13.26 16.17 -18.53
C LYS A 65 -13.90 14.84 -18.13
N PRO A 66 -14.72 14.23 -19.00
CA PRO A 66 -15.19 12.86 -18.75
C PRO A 66 -14.01 11.89 -18.83
N ASN A 67 -14.13 10.73 -18.17
CA ASN A 67 -13.19 9.63 -18.37
C ASN A 67 -13.15 9.26 -19.88
N PRO A 68 -12.01 9.43 -20.56
CA PRO A 68 -11.92 9.09 -21.99
C PRO A 68 -11.88 7.58 -22.22
N ASN A 69 -11.58 6.80 -21.19
CA ASN A 69 -11.39 5.37 -21.29
C ASN A 69 -12.70 4.61 -21.03
N CYS A 70 -12.83 3.43 -21.65
CA CYS A 70 -13.89 2.47 -21.33
C CYS A 70 -13.59 1.64 -20.07
N TYR A 71 -12.50 1.95 -19.36
CA TYR A 71 -12.02 1.25 -18.18
C TYR A 71 -11.58 2.24 -17.11
N GLY A 72 -11.34 1.71 -15.90
CA GLY A 72 -10.92 2.48 -14.74
C GLY A 72 -12.07 2.93 -13.85
N ILE A 73 -11.81 2.96 -12.55
CA ILE A 73 -12.73 3.43 -11.52
C ILE A 73 -12.00 4.42 -10.61
N PRO A 74 -12.67 5.46 -10.09
CA PRO A 74 -12.05 6.40 -9.17
C PRO A 74 -11.52 5.72 -7.92
N GLN A 75 -10.22 5.86 -7.68
CA GLN A 75 -9.59 5.38 -6.46
C GLN A 75 -10.09 6.20 -5.26
N GLY A 76 -10.56 5.51 -4.22
CA GLY A 76 -11.13 6.14 -3.03
C GLY A 76 -12.65 6.27 -3.03
N SER A 77 -13.34 5.78 -4.07
CA SER A 77 -14.77 5.55 -3.99
C SER A 77 -15.07 4.41 -3.00
N ALA A 78 -16.15 4.51 -2.23
CA ALA A 78 -16.48 3.52 -1.19
C ALA A 78 -16.68 2.09 -1.75
N ILE A 79 -17.10 2.00 -3.01
CA ILE A 79 -17.46 0.76 -3.69
C ILE A 79 -16.34 0.17 -4.56
N SER A 80 -15.26 0.93 -4.84
CA SER A 80 -14.19 0.43 -5.70
C SER A 80 -13.58 -0.86 -5.18
N ALA A 81 -13.40 -0.98 -3.85
CA ALA A 81 -12.84 -2.18 -3.23
C ALA A 81 -13.71 -3.43 -3.47
N VAL A 82 -15.04 -3.27 -3.49
CA VAL A 82 -15.98 -4.36 -3.75
C VAL A 82 -15.91 -4.76 -5.23
N LEU A 83 -15.97 -3.79 -6.15
CA LEU A 83 -15.92 -4.06 -7.59
C LEU A 83 -14.60 -4.68 -8.02
N SER A 84 -13.46 -4.22 -7.48
CA SER A 84 -12.16 -4.83 -7.75
C SER A 84 -12.10 -6.29 -7.28
N ASN A 85 -12.69 -6.62 -6.13
CA ASN A 85 -12.74 -8.00 -5.67
C ASN A 85 -13.67 -8.88 -6.51
N ILE A 86 -14.82 -8.36 -6.94
CA ILE A 86 -15.75 -9.08 -7.84
C ILE A 86 -15.06 -9.36 -9.18
N TYR A 87 -14.39 -8.36 -9.75
CA TYR A 87 -13.64 -8.51 -11.00
C TYR A 87 -12.55 -9.58 -10.91
N MET A 88 -11.93 -9.76 -9.73
CA MET A 88 -10.89 -10.77 -9.51
C MET A 88 -11.45 -12.17 -9.21
N LEU A 89 -12.76 -12.41 -9.16
CA LEU A 89 -13.30 -13.73 -8.81
C LEU A 89 -12.93 -14.83 -9.82
N GLU A 90 -13.06 -14.55 -11.11
CA GLU A 90 -12.70 -15.50 -12.17
C GLU A 90 -11.19 -15.77 -12.17
N PHE A 91 -10.37 -14.76 -11.87
CA PHE A 91 -8.94 -14.92 -11.64
C PHE A 91 -8.65 -15.86 -10.48
N ASP A 92 -9.26 -15.57 -9.33
CA ASP A 92 -9.05 -16.32 -8.09
C ASP A 92 -9.42 -17.78 -8.29
N GLU A 93 -10.53 -18.06 -8.99
CA GLU A 93 -10.97 -19.41 -9.30
C GLU A 93 -9.97 -20.14 -10.21
N ALA A 94 -9.57 -19.51 -11.32
CA ALA A 94 -8.65 -20.11 -12.29
C ALA A 94 -7.29 -20.45 -11.66
N ILE A 95 -6.71 -19.50 -10.91
CA ILE A 95 -5.42 -19.69 -10.23
C ILE A 95 -5.54 -20.73 -9.13
N LYS A 96 -6.57 -20.65 -8.28
CA LYS A 96 -6.79 -21.61 -7.20
C LYS A 96 -6.92 -23.03 -7.74
N ARG A 97 -7.62 -23.24 -8.86
CA ARG A 97 -7.77 -24.56 -9.49
C ARG A 97 -6.42 -25.16 -9.88
N VAL A 98 -5.57 -24.38 -10.55
CA VAL A 98 -4.22 -24.82 -10.97
C VAL A 98 -3.33 -25.11 -9.77
N VAL A 99 -3.36 -24.26 -8.75
CA VAL A 99 -2.53 -24.36 -7.55
C VAL A 99 -2.96 -25.53 -6.65
N SER A 100 -4.27 -25.72 -6.46
CA SER A 100 -4.81 -26.81 -5.65
C SER A 100 -4.55 -28.18 -6.26
N ALA A 101 -4.56 -28.32 -7.59
CA ALA A 101 -4.16 -29.55 -8.27
C ALA A 101 -2.72 -29.99 -7.94
N LYS A 102 -1.88 -29.05 -7.50
CA LYS A 102 -0.48 -29.25 -7.13
C LYS A 102 -0.24 -29.25 -5.63
N GLN A 103 -1.31 -29.34 -4.83
CA GLN A 103 -1.25 -29.23 -3.37
C GLN A 103 -0.58 -27.92 -2.90
N GLY A 104 -0.64 -26.88 -3.73
CA GLY A 104 -0.05 -25.58 -3.44
C GLY A 104 -0.95 -24.68 -2.61
N LEU A 105 -0.40 -23.53 -2.22
CA LEU A 105 -1.10 -22.48 -1.49
C LEU A 105 -1.27 -21.26 -2.39
N TYR A 106 -2.49 -20.73 -2.43
CA TYR A 106 -2.81 -19.46 -3.06
C TYR A 106 -3.46 -18.53 -2.04
N MET A 107 -2.95 -17.30 -1.92
CA MET A 107 -3.52 -16.26 -1.07
C MET A 107 -3.47 -14.91 -1.77
N ARG A 108 -4.59 -14.16 -1.75
CA ARG A 108 -4.69 -12.80 -2.30
C ARG A 108 -5.21 -11.82 -1.25
N TYR A 109 -4.66 -10.61 -1.29
CA TYR A 109 -5.10 -9.46 -0.51
C TYR A 109 -5.13 -8.22 -1.41
N SER A 110 -6.32 -7.82 -1.86
CA SER A 110 -6.50 -6.82 -2.92
C SER A 110 -5.70 -7.20 -4.16
N ASP A 111 -4.65 -6.43 -4.48
CA ASP A 111 -3.85 -6.58 -5.69
C ASP A 111 -2.59 -7.44 -5.44
N ASP A 112 -2.22 -7.64 -4.18
CA ASP A 112 -1.06 -8.43 -3.78
C ASP A 112 -1.48 -9.90 -3.58
N PHE A 113 -0.89 -10.82 -4.33
CA PHE A 113 -1.12 -12.26 -4.16
C PHE A 113 0.20 -13.04 -4.07
N ILE A 114 0.11 -14.23 -3.48
CA ILE A 114 1.22 -15.17 -3.34
C ILE A 114 0.74 -16.55 -3.76
N ILE A 115 1.61 -17.25 -4.49
CA ILE A 115 1.44 -18.65 -4.89
C ILE A 115 2.65 -19.42 -4.35
N VAL A 116 2.41 -20.56 -3.72
CA VAL A 116 3.45 -21.48 -3.24
C VAL A 116 3.16 -22.86 -3.83
N LEU A 117 4.13 -23.41 -4.55
CA LEU A 117 4.05 -24.76 -5.12
C LEU A 117 5.07 -25.67 -4.43
N PRO A 118 4.66 -26.77 -3.77
CA PRO A 118 5.57 -27.65 -3.05
C PRO A 118 6.24 -28.67 -3.98
N LYS A 119 7.49 -29.06 -3.66
CA LYS A 119 8.21 -30.21 -4.25
C LYS A 119 8.29 -30.21 -5.78
N VAL A 120 8.51 -29.05 -6.39
CA VAL A 120 8.56 -28.89 -7.85
C VAL A 120 10.00 -28.83 -8.32
N SER A 121 10.34 -29.52 -9.42
CA SER A 121 11.63 -29.31 -10.10
C SER A 121 11.65 -27.95 -10.79
N VAL A 122 12.83 -27.47 -11.19
CA VAL A 122 12.95 -26.17 -11.88
C VAL A 122 12.19 -26.20 -13.21
N GLU A 123 12.24 -27.31 -13.94
CA GLU A 123 11.60 -27.51 -15.23
C GLU A 123 10.07 -27.52 -15.08
N GLN A 124 9.57 -28.26 -14.10
CA GLN A 124 8.14 -28.29 -13.81
C GLN A 124 7.64 -26.93 -13.36
N TYR A 125 8.43 -26.18 -12.58
CA TYR A 125 8.07 -24.83 -12.17
C TYR A 125 7.96 -23.87 -13.36
N LYS A 126 8.89 -23.93 -14.33
CA LYS A 126 8.80 -23.11 -15.56
C LYS A 126 7.51 -23.39 -16.32
N HIS A 127 7.19 -24.67 -16.52
CA HIS A 127 5.96 -25.08 -17.18
C HIS A 127 4.71 -24.60 -16.42
N ASP A 128 4.71 -24.74 -15.08
CA ASP A 128 3.60 -24.30 -14.25
C ASP A 128 3.44 -22.77 -14.26
N PHE A 129 4.56 -22.05 -14.27
CA PHE A 129 4.58 -20.60 -14.38
C PHE A 129 4.01 -20.12 -15.71
N GLU A 130 4.35 -20.79 -16.82
CA GLU A 130 3.75 -20.53 -18.14
C GLU A 130 2.24 -20.76 -18.12
N ILE A 131 1.77 -21.90 -17.59
CA ILE A 131 0.33 -22.18 -17.46
C ILE A 131 -0.36 -21.10 -16.64
N LEU A 132 0.23 -20.70 -15.50
CA LEU A 132 -0.31 -19.63 -14.67
C LEU A 132 -0.37 -18.34 -15.48
N ASN A 133 0.72 -17.91 -16.10
CA ASN A 133 0.78 -16.67 -16.88
C ASN A 133 -0.23 -16.66 -18.03
N THR A 134 -0.42 -17.79 -18.74
CA THR A 134 -1.45 -17.92 -19.78
C THR A 134 -2.86 -17.76 -19.19
N ASN A 135 -3.14 -18.32 -18.02
CA ASN A 135 -4.44 -18.11 -17.36
C ASN A 135 -4.65 -16.67 -16.91
N ILE A 136 -3.59 -15.99 -16.46
CA ILE A 136 -3.64 -14.58 -16.09
C ILE A 136 -3.93 -13.70 -17.31
N GLN A 137 -3.29 -13.98 -18.45
CA GLN A 137 -3.49 -13.25 -19.71
C GLN A 137 -4.89 -13.41 -20.31
N LYS A 138 -5.64 -14.46 -19.97
CA LYS A 138 -7.04 -14.61 -20.39
C LYS A 138 -7.96 -13.57 -19.77
N ILE A 139 -7.53 -12.92 -18.69
CA ILE A 139 -8.37 -11.96 -17.97
C ILE A 139 -8.22 -10.58 -18.62
N PRO A 140 -9.32 -10.00 -19.12
CA PRO A 140 -9.25 -8.78 -19.90
C PRO A 140 -8.62 -7.64 -19.10
N SER A 141 -7.57 -7.02 -19.63
CA SER A 141 -6.92 -5.83 -19.03
C SER A 141 -6.17 -6.04 -17.71
N LEU A 142 -6.01 -7.30 -17.23
CA LEU A 142 -5.14 -7.59 -16.10
C LEU A 142 -3.69 -7.70 -16.58
N LYS A 143 -2.84 -6.76 -16.15
CA LYS A 143 -1.39 -6.79 -16.44
C LYS A 143 -0.62 -6.96 -15.14
N LEU A 144 0.21 -8.00 -15.08
CA LEU A 144 1.17 -8.14 -14.00
C LEU A 144 2.29 -7.11 -14.19
N GLU A 145 2.66 -6.45 -13.10
CA GLU A 145 3.78 -5.52 -13.07
C GLU A 145 5.09 -6.31 -12.92
N PRO A 146 5.93 -6.42 -13.98
CA PRO A 146 7.11 -7.30 -13.96
C PRO A 146 8.08 -6.94 -12.83
N ASP A 147 8.22 -5.65 -12.53
CA ASP A 147 9.09 -5.16 -11.47
C ASP A 147 8.60 -5.54 -10.06
N LYS A 148 7.31 -5.82 -9.89
CA LYS A 148 6.74 -6.26 -8.61
C LYS A 148 6.71 -7.78 -8.49
N THR A 149 6.58 -8.50 -9.61
CA THR A 149 6.60 -9.96 -9.62
C THR A 149 7.96 -10.46 -9.14
N GLN A 150 7.94 -11.33 -8.14
CA GLN A 150 9.15 -11.92 -7.57
C GLN A 150 8.95 -13.43 -7.48
N VAL A 151 9.98 -14.16 -7.90
CA VAL A 151 10.01 -15.61 -7.89
C VAL A 151 11.11 -16.06 -6.95
N PHE A 152 10.77 -17.01 -6.09
CA PHE A 152 11.66 -17.52 -5.07
C PHE A 152 11.70 -19.03 -5.08
N HIS A 153 12.89 -19.58 -4.84
CA HIS A 153 13.08 -20.97 -4.50
C HIS A 153 13.34 -21.08 -2.99
N TYR A 154 12.55 -21.93 -2.30
CA TYR A 154 12.67 -22.15 -0.87
C TYR A 154 13.10 -23.59 -0.59
N THR A 155 14.30 -23.77 -0.02
CA THR A 155 14.84 -25.07 0.36
C THR A 155 15.71 -24.93 1.61
N ASN A 156 15.74 -25.95 2.47
CA ASN A 156 16.61 -25.99 3.65
C ASN A 156 16.60 -24.72 4.52
N ARG A 157 15.41 -24.12 4.71
CA ARG A 157 15.22 -22.85 5.45
C ARG A 157 15.98 -21.66 4.85
N GLN A 158 16.15 -21.67 3.54
CA GLN A 158 16.72 -20.56 2.77
C GLN A 158 15.78 -20.22 1.63
N ILE A 159 15.58 -18.92 1.41
CA ILE A 159 14.83 -18.39 0.28
C ILE A 159 15.80 -17.71 -0.68
N ILE A 160 15.76 -18.07 -1.96
CA ILE A 160 16.67 -17.56 -2.99
C ILE A 160 15.84 -16.93 -4.10
N SER A 161 16.21 -15.72 -4.52
CA SER A 161 15.58 -15.07 -5.67
C SER A 161 15.90 -15.84 -6.96
N CYS A 162 14.89 -16.11 -7.76
CA CYS A 162 14.99 -16.85 -9.02
C CYS A 162 14.19 -16.18 -10.15
N ASN A 163 14.11 -14.84 -10.15
CA ASN A 163 13.39 -14.04 -11.14
C ASN A 163 13.87 -14.37 -12.56
N GLU A 164 15.19 -14.41 -12.75
CA GLU A 164 15.84 -14.65 -14.04
C GLU A 164 15.54 -16.03 -14.65
N MET A 165 14.92 -16.95 -13.88
CA MET A 165 14.53 -18.26 -14.41
C MET A 165 13.27 -18.20 -15.29
N VAL A 166 12.37 -17.26 -15.03
CA VAL A 166 11.03 -17.20 -15.66
C VAL A 166 10.58 -15.78 -16.05
N LEU A 167 11.27 -14.73 -15.60
CA LEU A 167 10.95 -13.34 -15.89
C LEU A 167 12.03 -12.74 -16.80
N ASP A 168 11.64 -12.38 -18.01
CA ASP A 168 12.52 -11.68 -18.94
C ASP A 168 12.89 -10.29 -18.42
N CYS A 169 14.17 -9.94 -18.52
CA CYS A 169 14.72 -8.64 -18.14
C CYS A 169 14.54 -8.24 -16.66
N VAL A 170 14.08 -9.13 -15.77
CA VAL A 170 13.95 -8.88 -14.33
C VAL A 170 15.09 -9.52 -13.56
N LYS A 171 16.02 -8.69 -13.06
CA LYS A 171 17.14 -9.16 -12.25
C LYS A 171 16.69 -9.77 -10.93
N ASN A 172 17.49 -10.69 -10.41
CA ASN A 172 17.34 -11.19 -9.05
C ASN A 172 17.44 -10.05 -8.03
N LYS A 173 16.56 -10.10 -7.03
CA LYS A 173 16.53 -9.16 -5.90
C LYS A 173 17.12 -9.82 -4.66
N GLY A 174 16.97 -9.17 -3.51
CA GLY A 174 17.41 -9.75 -2.24
C GLY A 174 16.74 -11.09 -1.95
N ASN A 175 17.46 -11.93 -1.21
CA ASN A 175 17.01 -13.26 -0.75
C ASN A 175 16.03 -13.13 0.43
N PHE A 176 14.93 -12.41 0.21
CA PHE A 176 13.85 -12.24 1.16
C PHE A 176 12.56 -11.90 0.42
N MET A 177 11.44 -12.36 0.95
CA MET A 177 10.11 -12.08 0.41
C MET A 177 9.41 -11.02 1.24
N ASN A 178 8.78 -10.04 0.58
CA ASN A 178 7.92 -9.07 1.27
C ASN A 178 6.45 -9.38 1.00
N TYR A 179 5.65 -9.49 2.06
CA TYR A 179 4.20 -9.69 1.93
C TYR A 179 3.46 -9.02 3.09
N LEU A 180 2.41 -8.24 2.80
CA LEU A 180 1.53 -7.59 3.78
C LEU A 180 2.24 -6.83 4.93
N GLY A 181 3.35 -6.16 4.63
CA GLY A 181 4.10 -5.36 5.60
C GLY A 181 5.12 -6.15 6.43
N PHE A 182 5.30 -7.42 6.14
CA PHE A 182 6.32 -8.30 6.72
C PHE A 182 7.37 -8.68 5.68
N THR A 183 8.53 -9.12 6.17
CA THR A 183 9.65 -9.62 5.38
C THR A 183 10.04 -11.00 5.92
N PHE A 184 10.18 -11.98 5.05
CA PHE A 184 10.60 -13.34 5.38
C PHE A 184 11.93 -13.65 4.71
N ASP A 185 12.95 -14.04 5.49
CA ASP A 185 14.32 -14.31 5.02
C ASP A 185 14.61 -15.82 4.81
N GLY A 186 13.59 -16.66 4.90
CA GLY A 186 13.72 -18.12 4.85
C GLY A 186 13.78 -18.78 6.24
N GLN A 187 14.11 -18.03 7.29
CA GLN A 187 14.17 -18.54 8.66
C GLN A 187 13.27 -17.78 9.62
N ASN A 188 13.22 -16.46 9.49
CA ASN A 188 12.51 -15.56 10.38
C ASN A 188 11.65 -14.57 9.60
N VAL A 189 10.56 -14.14 10.25
CA VAL A 189 9.70 -13.04 9.87
C VAL A 189 10.11 -11.78 10.63
N THR A 190 10.31 -10.69 9.90
CA THR A 190 10.57 -9.35 10.41
C THR A 190 9.50 -8.37 9.90
N LEU A 191 9.42 -7.19 10.51
CA LEU A 191 8.66 -6.09 9.93
C LEU A 191 9.40 -5.54 8.72
N ARG A 192 8.68 -5.22 7.66
CA ARG A 192 9.27 -4.63 6.46
C ARG A 192 10.01 -3.33 6.77
N ASP A 193 11.24 -3.21 6.28
CA ASP A 193 12.10 -2.04 6.51
C ASP A 193 11.44 -0.71 6.10
N LYS A 194 10.63 -0.73 5.03
CA LYS A 194 9.87 0.45 4.59
C LYS A 194 8.86 0.91 5.65
N THR A 195 8.23 -0.03 6.35
CA THR A 195 7.29 0.25 7.45
C THR A 195 8.03 0.89 8.62
N ILE A 196 9.17 0.30 9.00
CA ILE A 196 10.05 0.79 10.07
C ILE A 196 10.56 2.20 9.76
N SER A 197 11.07 2.40 8.55
CA SER A 197 11.62 3.67 8.08
C SER A 197 10.56 4.77 8.08
N LYS A 198 9.34 4.49 7.59
CA LYS A 198 8.21 5.43 7.65
C LYS A 198 7.85 5.81 9.08
N TYR A 199 7.86 4.85 9.99
CA TYR A 199 7.60 5.09 11.41
C TYR A 199 8.63 6.07 12.01
N TYR A 200 9.93 5.79 11.83
CA TYR A 200 11.00 6.66 12.35
C TYR A 200 11.03 8.03 11.65
N TYR A 201 10.76 8.09 10.35
CA TYR A 201 10.63 9.34 9.62
C TYR A 201 9.56 10.26 10.23
N LYS A 202 8.37 9.72 10.54
CA LYS A 202 7.29 10.48 11.20
C LYS A 202 7.70 10.95 12.59
N LEU A 203 8.37 10.10 13.37
CA LEU A 203 8.90 10.45 14.69
C LEU A 203 9.92 11.60 14.59
N TYR A 204 10.95 11.45 13.77
CA TYR A 204 12.01 12.44 13.65
C TYR A 204 11.53 13.76 13.06
N ARG A 205 10.54 13.75 12.16
CA ARG A 205 9.90 15.01 11.71
C ARG A 205 9.29 15.80 12.86
N LYS A 206 8.56 15.14 13.76
CA LYS A 206 7.98 15.81 14.93
C LYS A 206 9.05 16.30 15.90
N LEU A 207 10.06 15.48 16.18
CA LEU A 207 11.19 15.88 17.03
C LEU A 207 11.97 17.07 16.44
N LYS A 208 12.19 17.09 15.12
CA LYS A 208 12.84 18.22 14.43
C LYS A 208 12.02 19.51 14.57
N THR A 209 10.70 19.45 14.51
CA THR A 209 9.84 20.62 14.75
C THR A 209 9.96 21.12 16.19
N ILE A 210 9.98 20.22 17.18
CA ILE A 210 10.16 20.57 18.60
C ILE A 210 11.53 21.23 18.81
N SER A 211 12.58 20.63 18.26
CA SER A 211 13.95 21.15 18.31
C SER A 211 14.07 22.53 17.67
N LYS A 212 13.55 22.70 16.45
CA LYS A 212 13.57 24.00 15.73
C LYS A 212 12.90 25.12 16.52
N ASN A 213 11.86 24.80 17.27
CA ASN A 213 11.13 25.78 18.09
C ASN A 213 11.64 25.85 19.53
N LYS A 214 12.82 25.29 19.84
CA LYS A 214 13.42 25.24 21.18
C LYS A 214 12.48 24.71 22.26
N GLY A 215 11.61 23.77 21.89
CA GLY A 215 10.61 23.19 22.79
C GLY A 215 9.47 24.14 23.19
N VAL A 216 9.24 25.24 22.46
CA VAL A 216 8.21 26.24 22.75
C VAL A 216 7.25 26.39 21.56
N THR A 217 5.97 26.59 21.81
CA THR A 217 4.96 26.87 20.79
C THR A 217 5.02 28.34 20.34
N LYS A 218 4.34 28.69 19.23
CA LYS A 218 4.22 30.09 18.78
C LYS A 218 3.66 31.03 19.86
N ASN A 219 2.88 30.49 20.80
CA ASN A 219 2.24 31.25 21.88
C ASN A 219 3.06 31.22 23.18
N GLY A 220 4.36 30.89 23.13
CA GLY A 220 5.25 30.91 24.30
C GLY A 220 5.11 29.72 25.27
N ARG A 221 4.20 28.76 25.00
CA ARG A 221 4.00 27.59 25.88
C ARG A 221 4.98 26.47 25.59
N ARG A 222 5.55 25.84 26.63
CA ARG A 222 6.42 24.66 26.49
C ARG A 222 5.66 23.49 25.83
N ILE A 223 6.28 22.86 24.84
CA ILE A 223 5.71 21.71 24.13
C ILE A 223 5.82 20.48 25.03
N SER A 224 4.68 19.96 25.50
CA SER A 224 4.65 18.66 26.15
C SER A 224 5.07 17.56 25.17
N CYS A 225 6.15 16.86 25.49
CA CYS A 225 6.62 15.69 24.73
C CYS A 225 5.76 14.45 24.98
N GLU A 226 4.75 14.54 25.85
CA GLU A 226 3.83 13.46 26.17
C GLU A 226 3.19 12.85 24.92
N ASN A 227 2.68 13.69 24.01
CA ASN A 227 2.11 13.24 22.74
C ASN A 227 3.11 12.47 21.86
N VAL A 228 4.40 12.80 21.94
CA VAL A 228 5.45 12.06 21.22
C VAL A 228 5.64 10.69 21.87
N TYR A 229 5.73 10.64 23.20
CA TYR A 229 5.85 9.37 23.91
C TYR A 229 4.62 8.48 23.77
N LEU A 230 3.41 9.03 23.84
CA LEU A 230 2.18 8.26 23.62
C LEU A 230 2.14 7.68 22.20
N ARG A 231 2.47 8.44 21.17
CA ARG A 231 2.40 7.96 19.78
C ARG A 231 3.56 7.06 19.34
N TYR A 232 4.76 7.24 19.91
CA TYR A 232 5.99 6.62 19.40
C TYR A 232 6.77 5.81 20.46
N SER A 233 6.12 5.47 21.57
CA SER A 233 6.74 4.63 22.59
C SER A 233 5.75 3.67 23.23
N VAL A 234 6.27 2.76 24.04
CA VAL A 234 5.46 1.80 24.80
C VAL A 234 4.44 2.47 25.72
N LYS A 235 4.66 3.73 26.10
CA LYS A 235 3.74 4.49 26.98
C LYS A 235 2.32 4.60 26.42
N GLY A 236 2.13 4.72 25.11
CA GLY A 236 0.79 4.73 24.50
C GLY A 236 0.35 3.39 23.93
N SER A 237 1.09 2.30 24.20
CA SER A 237 0.72 0.99 23.67
C SER A 237 -0.48 0.34 24.38
N GLY A 238 -0.82 0.81 25.59
CA GLY A 238 -1.97 0.39 26.39
C GLY A 238 -3.15 1.38 26.40
N ASP A 239 -3.06 2.46 25.62
CA ASP A 239 -4.16 3.44 25.48
C ASP A 239 -5.25 2.90 24.52
N LYS A 240 -6.50 3.35 24.66
CA LYS A 240 -7.68 2.87 23.89
C LYS A 240 -7.45 2.90 22.37
N ASN A 241 -6.71 3.88 21.89
CA ASN A 241 -6.43 4.07 20.47
C ASN A 241 -5.22 3.26 19.97
N GLY A 242 -4.37 2.78 20.88
CA GLY A 242 -3.11 2.12 20.58
C GLY A 242 -2.13 2.97 19.76
N ASN A 243 -0.98 2.39 19.44
CA ASN A 243 -0.02 3.00 18.53
C ASN A 243 0.67 1.94 17.64
N PHE A 244 1.67 2.34 16.86
CA PHE A 244 2.40 1.41 16.01
C PHE A 244 3.00 0.23 16.81
N LEU A 245 3.47 0.45 18.04
CA LEU A 245 3.99 -0.62 18.88
C LEU A 245 2.90 -1.56 19.40
N THR A 246 1.65 -1.11 19.52
CA THR A 246 0.49 -1.99 19.74
C THR A 246 0.32 -2.95 18.55
N TYR A 247 0.44 -2.45 17.32
CA TYR A 247 0.45 -3.31 16.12
C TYR A 247 1.62 -4.31 16.15
N VAL A 248 2.84 -3.85 16.46
CA VAL A 248 4.02 -4.73 16.59
C VAL A 248 3.82 -5.81 17.65
N ARG A 249 3.23 -5.48 18.80
CA ARG A 249 2.91 -6.44 19.86
C ARG A 249 1.89 -7.47 19.40
N ARG A 250 0.83 -7.06 18.71
CA ARG A 250 -0.16 -7.99 18.14
C ARG A 250 0.49 -8.93 17.12
N ALA A 251 1.35 -8.40 16.25
CA ALA A 251 2.07 -9.21 15.28
C ALA A 251 3.00 -10.23 15.96
N GLU A 252 3.77 -9.83 16.97
CA GLU A 252 4.60 -10.76 17.76
C GLU A 252 3.78 -11.84 18.46
N ASN A 253 2.59 -11.52 18.99
CA ASN A 253 1.71 -12.52 19.60
C ASN A 253 1.23 -13.58 18.60
N ILE A 254 1.05 -13.21 17.32
CA ILE A 254 0.60 -14.12 16.27
C ILE A 254 1.77 -14.96 15.75
N PHE A 255 2.90 -14.33 15.46
CA PHE A 255 4.09 -14.99 14.90
C PHE A 255 4.91 -15.75 15.95
N GLY A 256 4.78 -15.39 17.22
CA GLY A 256 5.56 -15.93 18.32
C GLY A 256 6.83 -15.13 18.62
N SER A 257 7.34 -15.28 19.84
CA SER A 257 8.52 -14.57 20.35
C SER A 257 9.85 -15.01 19.73
N HIS A 258 9.87 -16.18 19.08
CA HIS A 258 11.03 -16.69 18.35
C HIS A 258 11.31 -15.86 17.09
N GLU A 259 10.28 -15.18 16.59
CA GLU A 259 10.38 -14.36 15.40
C GLU A 259 10.93 -12.96 15.69
N ARG A 260 11.49 -12.33 14.65
CA ARG A 260 12.23 -11.05 14.78
C ARG A 260 11.34 -9.82 14.59
N VAL A 261 10.03 -9.98 14.57
CA VAL A 261 9.02 -8.92 14.38
C VAL A 261 9.16 -7.79 15.41
N ALA A 262 9.48 -8.11 16.66
CA ALA A 262 9.52 -7.15 17.76
C ALA A 262 10.87 -6.45 17.98
N GLN A 263 11.89 -6.74 17.16
CA GLN A 263 13.23 -6.14 17.32
C GLN A 263 13.20 -4.61 17.36
N ILE A 264 12.26 -4.00 16.63
CA ILE A 264 12.05 -2.55 16.60
C ILE A 264 11.83 -1.95 17.98
N ARG A 265 11.15 -2.66 18.90
CA ARG A 265 10.80 -2.14 20.24
C ARG A 265 12.03 -1.78 21.08
N LYS A 266 13.17 -2.41 20.79
CA LYS A 266 14.42 -2.17 21.52
C LYS A 266 14.93 -0.76 21.19
N LYS A 267 15.17 0.06 22.22
CA LYS A 267 15.83 1.39 22.15
C LYS A 267 14.98 2.59 21.65
N HIS A 268 13.66 2.49 21.45
CA HIS A 268 12.86 3.67 21.04
C HIS A 268 12.90 4.84 22.04
N MET A 269 12.70 4.54 23.33
CA MET A 269 12.73 5.55 24.39
C MET A 269 14.08 6.29 24.43
N GLN A 270 15.18 5.55 24.23
CA GLN A 270 16.53 6.09 24.15
C GLN A 270 16.71 6.97 22.91
N LYS A 271 16.23 6.54 21.74
CA LYS A 271 16.28 7.33 20.49
C LYS A 271 15.50 8.65 20.62
N ILE A 272 14.32 8.61 21.25
CA ILE A 272 13.52 9.81 21.52
C ILE A 272 14.26 10.74 22.48
N ARG A 273 14.72 10.22 23.62
CA ARG A 273 15.41 11.01 24.65
C ARG A 273 16.72 11.64 24.13
N LYS A 274 17.52 10.87 23.38
CA LYS A 274 18.75 11.38 22.75
C LYS A 274 18.46 12.60 21.88
N LYS A 275 17.40 12.56 21.07
CA LYS A 275 17.01 13.68 20.20
C LYS A 275 16.36 14.85 20.92
N LEU A 276 15.69 14.62 22.05
CA LEU A 276 15.14 15.70 22.87
C LEU A 276 16.22 16.40 23.70
N ASN A 277 17.29 15.71 24.08
CA ASN A 277 18.44 16.32 24.78
C ASN A 277 19.32 17.18 23.87
N GLU A 278 19.17 17.08 22.54
CA GLU A 278 19.82 17.97 21.57
C GLU A 278 19.07 19.32 21.40
N VAL A 279 17.95 19.52 22.12
CA VAL A 279 17.08 20.73 22.09
C VAL A 279 17.34 21.61 23.29
#